data_AF-A0A537MWC8-F1
#
_entry.id   AF-A0A537MWC8-F1
#
_cell.length_a   1.000
_cell.length_b   1.000
_cell.length_c   1.000
_cell.angle_alpha   90.00
_cell.angle_beta   90.00
_cell.angle_gamma   90.00
#
_symmetry.space_group_name_H-M   'P 1'
#
loop_
_entity.id
_entity.type
_entity.pdbx_description
1 polymer ?
#
loop_
_entity_poly.entity_id
_entity_poly.type
_entity_poly.pdbx_seq_one_letter_code
_entity_poly.pdbx_strand_id
1 'polypeptide(L)'
;PATAAAIESASSLGGQLMPPVMGVAAFLMAEFLGKSYFEVVARGYVPALIYYATVAVSVYLLALRYRMRLVLGIYEKLSWRDVVNLAAFASVISGLVGLMAAWNLAPQFAALYVFIAVGGFLCIFHALALFGAPRWSWSELIEPLRKFLDAYIEMTSDLTLLLATLAIMTGALVITGVPTKLGAILIDLAGINLAAMVVLAFVFGALLGTGLPPAPTYILVAIVIAPPMIRVGVNPWVVHFFAFFLGVWGELTPPTSLVAAVTAKIANASFYSTLNRALQICVSLFTLMAGVFVHPKLVIEPGLDQFGAALLVLVATIGITFSLQAAFSDRRWIDIPVRLVLAAFALLVLLCPEERIAAAACLPVLLLIGYWLLRRRGPSVAADPASMEPVLAPALTAPVIDTERGRMS
;
A
#
# COMPACT_ATOMS: atom_id res chain seq x y z
N PRO A 1 -4.11 -20.80 -5.34
CA PRO A 1 -2.74 -20.25 -5.58
C PRO A 1 -2.75 -18.76 -5.97
N ALA A 2 -3.17 -18.39 -7.20
CA ALA A 2 -3.08 -17.01 -7.67
C ALA A 2 -3.86 -15.99 -6.82
N THR A 3 -5.04 -16.35 -6.31
CA THR A 3 -5.80 -15.47 -5.42
C THR A 3 -5.11 -15.25 -4.07
N ALA A 4 -4.45 -16.27 -3.51
CA ALA A 4 -3.70 -16.11 -2.26
C ALA A 4 -2.49 -15.18 -2.47
N ALA A 5 -1.74 -15.37 -3.55
CA ALA A 5 -0.65 -14.47 -3.94
C ALA A 5 -1.12 -13.03 -4.17
N ALA A 6 -2.31 -12.87 -4.77
CA ALA A 6 -2.89 -11.55 -5.02
C ALA A 6 -3.35 -10.84 -3.73
N ILE A 7 -3.89 -11.60 -2.77
CA ILE A 7 -4.24 -11.08 -1.44
C ILE A 7 -2.98 -10.62 -0.73
N GLU A 8 -1.94 -11.46 -0.68
CA GLU A 8 -0.65 -11.08 -0.10
C GLU A 8 -0.11 -9.82 -0.78
N SER A 9 -0.09 -9.79 -2.12
CA SER A 9 0.37 -8.63 -2.88
C SER A 9 -0.36 -7.35 -2.50
N ALA A 10 -1.70 -7.41 -2.43
CA ALA A 10 -2.52 -6.27 -2.07
C ALA A 10 -2.30 -5.83 -0.61
N SER A 11 -2.20 -6.76 0.34
CA SER A 11 -1.95 -6.41 1.74
C SER A 11 -0.56 -5.82 1.97
N SER A 12 0.48 -6.35 1.31
CA SER A 12 1.86 -5.87 1.44
C SER A 12 2.01 -4.47 0.83
N LEU A 13 1.41 -4.23 -0.34
CA LEU A 13 1.44 -2.92 -1.01
C LEU A 13 0.80 -1.81 -0.16
N GLY A 14 -0.24 -2.15 0.61
CA GLY A 14 -0.87 -1.23 1.56
C GLY A 14 0.10 -0.69 2.62
N GLY A 15 1.17 -1.43 2.93
CA GLY A 15 2.18 -0.99 3.89
C GLY A 15 2.90 0.29 3.46
N GLN A 16 2.98 0.54 2.14
CA GLN A 16 3.52 1.79 1.61
C GLN A 16 2.59 2.98 1.85
N LEU A 17 1.28 2.75 2.03
CA LEU A 17 0.31 3.81 2.28
C LEU A 17 0.16 4.12 3.78
N MET A 18 0.36 3.12 4.64
CA MET A 18 0.05 3.21 6.07
C MET A 18 1.07 4.04 6.85
N PRO A 19 0.63 5.11 7.54
CA PRO A 19 1.47 5.80 8.51
C PRO A 19 1.79 4.93 9.73
N PRO A 20 2.90 5.19 10.45
CA PRO A 20 3.83 6.31 10.31
C PRO A 20 5.03 6.00 9.41
N VAL A 21 5.19 4.77 8.93
CA VAL A 21 6.36 4.40 8.13
C VAL A 21 6.20 4.97 6.74
N MET A 22 5.07 4.69 6.07
CA MET A 22 4.76 5.04 4.69
C MET A 22 5.92 4.68 3.72
N GLY A 23 5.69 4.63 2.41
CA GLY A 23 6.81 4.45 1.47
C GLY A 23 7.79 5.62 1.57
N VAL A 24 9.02 5.45 1.07
CA VAL A 24 10.03 6.54 0.95
C VAL A 24 9.46 7.78 0.25
N ALA A 25 8.49 7.59 -0.65
CA ALA A 25 7.77 8.66 -1.33
C ALA A 25 7.05 9.66 -0.39
N ALA A 26 6.67 9.26 0.84
CA ALA A 26 6.07 10.18 1.81
C ALA A 26 7.10 11.19 2.38
N PHE A 27 8.36 10.77 2.59
CA PHE A 27 9.44 11.69 2.95
C PHE A 27 9.75 12.66 1.81
N LEU A 28 9.80 12.15 0.58
CA LEU A 28 9.96 12.99 -0.61
C LEU A 28 8.79 13.97 -0.76
N MET A 29 7.56 13.56 -0.44
CA MET A 29 6.40 14.45 -0.41
C MET A 29 6.55 15.58 0.59
N ALA A 30 7.00 15.29 1.81
CA ALA A 30 7.28 16.31 2.81
C ALA A 30 8.32 17.33 2.30
N GLU A 31 9.38 16.83 1.64
CA GLU A 31 10.43 17.66 1.04
C GLU A 31 9.91 18.53 -0.11
N PHE A 32 9.22 17.96 -1.10
CA PHE A 32 8.65 18.71 -2.23
C PHE A 32 7.64 19.78 -1.79
N LEU A 33 6.85 19.50 -0.76
CA LEU A 33 5.88 20.45 -0.22
C LEU A 33 6.51 21.47 0.73
N GLY A 34 7.75 21.25 1.19
CA GLY A 34 8.38 22.04 2.24
C GLY A 34 7.61 21.99 3.57
N LYS A 35 7.04 20.82 3.90
CA LYS A 35 6.22 20.59 5.09
C LYS A 35 6.81 19.53 5.99
N SER A 36 6.35 19.48 7.24
CA SER A 36 6.78 18.43 8.16
C SER A 36 6.28 17.06 7.67
N TYR A 37 7.04 16.00 7.95
CA TYR A 37 6.59 14.64 7.64
C TYR A 37 5.27 14.28 8.34
N PHE A 38 5.06 14.81 9.55
CA PHE A 38 3.82 14.57 10.30
C PHE A 38 2.59 15.17 9.63
N GLU A 39 2.74 16.25 8.88
CA GLU A 39 1.66 16.78 8.07
C GLU A 39 1.26 15.84 6.93
N VAL A 40 2.22 15.10 6.36
CA VAL A 40 1.95 14.05 5.35
C VAL A 40 1.24 12.86 6.02
N VAL A 41 1.77 12.40 7.16
CA VAL A 41 1.18 11.30 7.96
C VAL A 41 -0.26 11.59 8.37
N ALA A 42 -0.50 12.78 8.92
CA ALA A 42 -1.83 13.21 9.39
C ALA A 42 -2.84 13.33 8.25
N ARG A 43 -2.39 13.51 7.00
CA ARG A 43 -3.26 13.52 5.82
C ARG A 43 -3.43 12.14 5.21
N GLY A 44 -2.39 11.30 5.29
CA GLY A 44 -2.34 9.97 4.68
C GLY A 44 -3.07 8.87 5.45
N TYR A 45 -3.34 9.03 6.76
CA TYR A 45 -3.97 7.97 7.55
C TYR A 45 -5.37 7.59 7.04
N VAL A 46 -6.20 8.57 6.67
CA VAL A 46 -7.56 8.31 6.16
C VAL A 46 -7.53 7.52 4.84
N PRO A 47 -6.79 7.94 3.79
CA PRO A 47 -6.60 7.12 2.60
C PRO A 47 -6.11 5.71 2.89
N ALA A 48 -5.16 5.53 3.82
CA ALA A 48 -4.66 4.22 4.19
C ALA A 48 -5.75 3.34 4.81
N LEU A 49 -6.59 3.89 5.71
CA LEU A 49 -7.73 3.17 6.28
C LEU A 49 -8.75 2.77 5.22
N ILE A 50 -9.06 3.65 4.26
CA ILE A 50 -9.95 3.34 3.14
C ILE A 50 -9.37 2.19 2.31
N TYR A 51 -8.06 2.23 2.01
CA TYR A 51 -7.38 1.16 1.30
C TYR A 51 -7.52 -0.19 2.03
N TYR A 52 -7.17 -0.26 3.31
CA TYR A 52 -7.21 -1.51 4.08
C TYR A 52 -8.63 -2.01 4.32
N ALA A 53 -9.60 -1.11 4.57
CA ALA A 53 -11.00 -1.49 4.67
C ALA A 53 -11.50 -2.14 3.36
N THR A 54 -11.08 -1.58 2.23
CA THR A 54 -11.40 -2.12 0.90
C THR A 54 -10.77 -3.48 0.66
N VAL A 55 -9.48 -3.63 0.97
CA VAL A 55 -8.78 -4.92 0.86
C VAL A 55 -9.45 -5.96 1.77
N ALA A 56 -9.78 -5.61 3.01
CA ALA A 56 -10.46 -6.51 3.95
C ALA A 56 -11.83 -6.96 3.43
N VAL A 57 -12.65 -6.04 2.92
CA VAL A 57 -13.94 -6.37 2.29
C VAL A 57 -13.75 -7.26 1.07
N SER A 58 -12.77 -6.96 0.22
CA SER A 58 -12.44 -7.78 -0.94
C SER A 58 -12.07 -9.21 -0.54
N VAL A 59 -11.16 -9.37 0.43
CA VAL A 59 -10.75 -10.67 0.98
C VAL A 59 -11.95 -11.41 1.56
N TYR A 60 -12.82 -10.72 2.30
CA TYR A 60 -14.05 -11.30 2.84
C TYR A 60 -14.98 -11.82 1.74
N LEU A 61 -15.24 -11.04 0.70
CA LEU A 61 -16.06 -11.45 -0.44
C LEU A 61 -15.45 -12.63 -1.21
N LEU A 62 -14.13 -12.64 -1.38
CA LEU A 62 -13.40 -13.74 -1.99
C LEU A 62 -13.48 -15.01 -1.14
N ALA A 63 -13.31 -14.90 0.17
CA ALA A 63 -13.40 -16.04 1.09
C ALA A 63 -14.78 -16.70 1.04
N LEU A 64 -15.85 -15.89 0.98
CA LEU A 64 -17.22 -16.37 0.79
C LEU A 64 -17.43 -17.02 -0.57
N ARG A 65 -16.85 -16.46 -1.63
CA ARG A 65 -16.94 -17.03 -2.99
C ARG A 65 -16.26 -18.39 -3.09
N TYR A 66 -15.12 -18.56 -2.42
CA TYR A 66 -14.38 -19.83 -2.39
C TYR A 66 -14.85 -20.80 -1.30
N ARG A 67 -15.87 -20.43 -0.50
CA ARG A 67 -16.40 -21.24 0.62
C ARG A 67 -15.28 -21.72 1.56
N MET A 68 -14.33 -20.82 1.85
CA MET A 68 -13.17 -21.13 2.68
C MET A 68 -13.63 -21.52 4.09
N ARG A 69 -13.06 -22.61 4.62
CA ARG A 69 -13.25 -23.02 6.02
C ARG A 69 -12.14 -22.42 6.87
N LEU A 70 -12.45 -22.14 8.13
CA LEU A 70 -11.43 -21.74 9.10
C LEU A 70 -10.47 -22.91 9.30
N VAL A 71 -9.19 -22.70 9.05
CA VAL A 71 -8.14 -23.66 9.39
C VAL A 71 -7.41 -23.10 10.61
N LEU A 72 -7.54 -23.77 11.76
CA LEU A 72 -6.74 -23.46 12.94
C LEU A 72 -5.35 -24.05 12.72
N GLY A 73 -4.38 -23.18 12.45
CA GLY A 73 -2.98 -23.59 12.32
C GLY A 73 -2.39 -23.96 13.67
N ILE A 74 -1.45 -24.91 13.67
CA ILE A 74 -0.54 -25.09 14.80
C ILE A 74 0.53 -24.01 14.63
N TYR A 75 0.50 -22.99 15.49
CA TYR A 75 1.47 -21.90 15.45
C TYR A 75 2.70 -22.26 16.28
N GLU A 76 3.89 -21.94 15.75
CA GLU A 76 5.13 -22.03 16.50
C GLU A 76 5.10 -21.03 17.66
N LYS A 77 5.54 -21.45 18.85
CA LYS A 77 5.60 -20.54 20.00
C LYS A 77 6.74 -19.55 19.78
N LEU A 78 6.47 -18.26 20.00
CA LEU A 78 7.48 -17.21 19.97
C LEU A 78 8.62 -17.54 20.94
N SER A 79 9.85 -17.55 20.42
CA SER A 79 11.05 -17.63 21.24
C SER A 79 11.26 -16.34 22.01
N TRP A 80 11.99 -16.40 23.13
CA TRP A 80 12.41 -15.18 23.85
C TRP A 80 13.18 -14.20 22.95
N ARG A 81 13.97 -14.72 22.00
CA ARG A 81 14.67 -13.89 21.01
C ARG A 81 13.71 -13.16 20.08
N ASP A 82 12.62 -13.80 19.69
CA ASP A 82 11.60 -13.18 18.82
C ASP A 82 10.87 -12.07 19.57
N VAL A 83 10.59 -12.27 20.86
CA VAL A 83 10.00 -11.24 21.72
C VAL A 83 10.93 -10.03 21.85
N VAL A 84 12.23 -10.23 22.07
CA VAL A 84 13.21 -9.14 22.13
C VAL A 84 13.31 -8.41 20.80
N ASN A 85 13.36 -9.13 19.67
CA ASN A 85 13.39 -8.53 18.34
C ASN A 85 12.12 -7.72 18.04
N LEU A 86 10.96 -8.24 18.43
CA LEU A 86 9.68 -7.54 18.26
C LEU A 86 9.61 -6.30 19.16
N ALA A 87 10.10 -6.38 20.39
CA ALA A 87 10.20 -5.24 21.30
C ALA A 87 11.17 -4.17 20.76
N ALA A 88 12.31 -4.58 20.21
CA ALA A 88 13.26 -3.68 19.55
C ALA A 88 12.60 -2.98 18.35
N PHE A 89 11.93 -3.73 17.48
CA PHE A 89 11.19 -3.17 16.35
C PHE A 89 10.12 -2.17 16.80
N ALA A 90 9.29 -2.53 17.79
CA ALA A 90 8.28 -1.63 18.34
C ALA A 90 8.91 -0.38 18.97
N SER A 91 10.07 -0.52 19.63
CA SER A 91 10.81 0.62 20.20
C SER A 91 11.36 1.56 19.14
N VAL A 92 11.81 1.04 17.98
CA VAL A 92 12.28 1.86 16.86
C VAL A 92 11.12 2.67 16.29
N ILE A 93 9.98 2.03 16.01
CA ILE A 93 8.80 2.73 15.48
C ILE A 93 8.28 3.76 16.48
N SER A 94 8.13 3.39 17.75
CA SER A 94 7.63 4.27 18.80
C SER A 94 8.59 5.43 19.07
N GLY A 95 9.90 5.18 19.03
CA GLY A 95 10.94 6.19 19.16
C GLY A 95 10.92 7.16 17.98
N LEU A 96 10.81 6.65 16.75
CA LEU A 96 10.74 7.49 15.55
C LEU A 96 9.51 8.41 15.60
N VAL A 97 8.33 7.82 15.86
CA VAL A 97 7.08 8.57 16.04
C VAL A 97 7.20 9.57 17.17
N GLY A 98 7.73 9.17 18.33
CA GLY A 98 7.85 10.02 19.51
C GLY A 98 8.78 11.22 19.29
N LEU A 99 9.99 10.99 18.75
CA LEU A 99 10.96 12.06 18.47
C LEU A 99 10.43 13.05 17.44
N MET A 100 9.78 12.54 16.39
CA MET A 100 9.27 13.40 15.33
C MET A 100 7.97 14.10 15.74
N ALA A 101 7.09 13.48 16.54
CA ALA A 101 5.78 14.03 16.91
C ALA A 101 5.88 14.95 18.14
N ALA A 102 6.56 14.49 19.19
CA ALA A 102 6.64 15.22 20.45
C ALA A 102 7.71 16.31 20.41
N TRP A 103 8.84 16.06 19.73
CA TRP A 103 9.97 17.00 19.68
C TRP A 103 10.15 17.68 18.32
N ASN A 104 9.26 17.42 17.34
CA ASN A 104 9.31 18.02 16.01
C ASN A 104 10.68 17.89 15.32
N LEU A 105 11.42 16.82 15.64
CA LEU A 105 12.71 16.55 15.02
C LEU A 105 12.51 16.16 13.55
N ALA A 106 13.41 16.64 12.69
CA ALA A 106 13.41 16.23 11.30
C ALA A 106 13.65 14.70 11.20
N PRO A 107 13.03 13.99 10.25
CA PRO A 107 13.07 12.52 10.17
C PRO A 107 14.48 11.94 10.20
N GLN A 108 15.43 12.59 9.53
CA GLN A 108 16.83 12.15 9.48
C GLN A 108 17.51 12.15 10.85
N PHE A 109 17.23 13.13 11.71
CA PHE A 109 17.80 13.20 13.05
C PHE A 109 17.10 12.22 13.99
N ALA A 110 15.78 12.08 13.88
CA ALA A 110 15.03 11.11 14.65
C ALA A 110 15.49 9.67 14.35
N ALA A 111 15.65 9.32 13.07
CA ALA A 111 16.18 8.03 12.65
C ALA A 111 17.60 7.79 13.21
N LEU A 112 18.47 8.80 13.16
CA LEU A 112 19.83 8.71 13.71
C LEU A 112 19.82 8.45 15.22
N TYR A 113 19.03 9.20 16.00
CA TYR A 113 18.98 9.04 17.45
C TYR A 113 18.38 7.71 17.88
N VAL A 114 17.30 7.25 17.21
CA VAL A 114 16.71 5.93 17.46
C VAL A 114 17.71 4.83 17.10
N PHE A 115 18.41 4.97 15.98
CA PHE A 115 19.44 4.02 15.57
C PHE A 115 20.57 3.92 16.61
N ILE A 116 21.10 5.05 17.07
CA ILE A 116 22.16 5.08 18.09
C ILE A 116 21.64 4.47 19.41
N ALA A 117 20.42 4.83 19.84
CA ALA A 117 19.87 4.36 21.10
C ALA A 117 19.56 2.86 21.09
N VAL A 118 18.74 2.40 20.13
CA VAL A 118 18.31 0.99 20.05
C VAL A 118 19.47 0.11 19.57
N GLY A 119 20.21 0.54 18.55
CA GLY A 119 21.38 -0.18 18.07
C GLY A 119 22.47 -0.29 19.14
N GLY A 120 22.76 0.81 19.85
CA GLY A 120 23.67 0.80 21.00
C GLY A 120 23.22 -0.16 22.11
N PHE A 121 21.93 -0.12 22.48
CA PHE A 121 21.36 -1.05 23.45
C PHE A 121 21.51 -2.51 23.02
N LEU A 122 21.16 -2.85 21.78
CA LEU A 122 21.28 -4.21 21.25
C LEU A 122 22.74 -4.68 21.19
N CYS A 123 23.67 -3.81 20.79
CA CYS A 123 25.10 -4.09 20.79
C CYS A 123 25.65 -4.35 22.20
N ILE A 124 25.28 -3.50 23.17
CA ILE A 124 25.68 -3.68 24.58
C ILE A 124 25.09 -4.97 25.14
N PHE A 125 23.81 -5.22 24.91
CA PHE A 125 23.13 -6.42 25.36
C PHE A 125 23.75 -7.69 24.79
N HIS A 126 24.04 -7.70 23.49
CA HIS A 126 24.73 -8.82 22.83
C HIS A 126 26.13 -9.03 23.41
N ALA A 127 26.90 -7.96 23.59
CA ALA A 127 28.23 -8.04 24.18
C ALA A 127 28.20 -8.62 25.61
N LEU A 128 27.29 -8.13 26.47
CA LEU A 128 27.14 -8.64 27.84
C LEU A 128 26.73 -10.12 27.87
N ALA A 129 25.81 -10.53 26.99
CA ALA A 129 25.40 -11.93 26.87
C ALA A 129 26.56 -12.83 26.41
N LEU A 130 27.40 -12.32 25.50
CA LEU A 130 28.57 -13.04 24.98
C LEU A 130 29.68 -13.18 26.03
N PHE A 131 29.99 -12.10 26.77
CA PHE A 131 31.01 -12.13 27.83
C PHE A 131 30.61 -13.00 29.02
N GLY A 132 29.32 -13.25 29.22
CA GLY A 132 28.81 -14.22 30.19
C GLY A 132 28.95 -15.69 29.76
N ALA A 133 29.30 -15.95 28.49
CA ALA A 133 29.46 -17.30 27.96
C ALA A 133 30.86 -17.88 28.29
N PRO A 134 30.98 -19.17 28.67
CA PRO A 134 32.25 -19.79 29.06
C PRO A 134 33.33 -19.81 27.98
N ARG A 135 32.94 -19.69 26.71
CA ARG A 135 33.82 -19.66 25.53
C ARG A 135 33.20 -18.72 24.50
N TRP A 136 33.69 -17.50 24.43
CA TRP A 136 33.31 -16.53 23.41
C TRP A 136 34.47 -16.25 22.46
N SER A 137 34.14 -15.84 21.23
CA SER A 137 35.12 -15.49 20.18
C SER A 137 34.94 -14.05 19.71
N TRP A 138 36.03 -13.41 19.30
CA TRP A 138 36.00 -12.09 18.64
C TRP A 138 35.14 -12.08 17.37
N SER A 139 35.07 -13.22 16.66
CA SER A 139 34.22 -13.35 15.49
C SER A 139 32.74 -13.18 15.84
N GLU A 140 32.28 -13.72 16.96
CA GLU A 140 30.87 -13.68 17.39
C GLU A 140 30.44 -12.30 17.89
N LEU A 141 31.39 -11.51 18.40
CA LEU A 141 31.15 -10.12 18.79
C LEU A 141 30.99 -9.21 17.55
N ILE A 142 31.81 -9.43 16.52
CA ILE A 142 31.86 -8.57 15.32
C ILE A 142 30.81 -8.97 14.28
N GLU A 143 30.40 -10.24 14.24
CA GLU A 143 29.50 -10.77 13.22
C GLU A 143 28.20 -9.95 13.04
N PRO A 144 27.49 -9.51 14.11
CA PRO A 144 26.30 -8.67 13.94
C PRO A 144 26.61 -7.29 13.33
N LEU A 145 27.74 -6.68 13.69
CA LEU A 145 28.19 -5.40 13.13
C LEU A 145 28.58 -5.56 11.66
N ARG A 146 29.23 -6.67 11.31
CA ARG A 146 29.54 -7.01 9.92
C ARG A 146 28.26 -7.15 9.09
N LYS A 147 27.28 -7.93 9.58
CA LYS A 147 25.97 -8.08 8.92
C LYS A 147 25.24 -6.75 8.76
N PHE A 148 25.31 -5.90 9.78
CA PHE A 148 24.76 -4.54 9.70
C PHE A 148 25.45 -3.71 8.61
N LEU A 149 26.79 -3.72 8.55
CA LEU A 149 27.54 -3.00 7.52
C LEU A 149 27.26 -3.54 6.13
N ASP A 150 27.24 -4.87 5.95
CA ASP A 150 26.93 -5.52 4.68
C ASP A 150 25.52 -5.09 4.19
N ALA A 151 24.51 -5.14 5.07
CA ALA A 151 23.16 -4.70 4.76
C ALA A 151 23.07 -3.19 4.46
N TYR A 152 23.81 -2.36 5.20
CA TYR A 152 23.85 -0.91 4.97
C TYR A 152 24.51 -0.56 3.63
N ILE A 153 25.61 -1.24 3.29
CA ILE A 153 26.33 -1.05 2.03
C ILE A 153 25.44 -1.45 0.85
N GLU A 154 24.81 -2.63 0.91
CA GLU A 154 23.91 -3.12 -0.15
C GLU A 154 22.74 -2.15 -0.37
N MET A 155 22.05 -1.74 0.70
CA MET A 155 20.94 -0.80 0.60
C MET A 155 21.39 0.58 0.08
N THR A 156 22.53 1.09 0.54
CA THR A 156 23.03 2.40 0.16
C THR A 156 23.53 2.41 -1.29
N SER A 157 24.21 1.35 -1.75
CA SER A 157 24.65 1.26 -3.14
C SER A 157 23.47 1.23 -4.10
N ASP A 158 22.43 0.45 -3.78
CA ASP A 158 21.23 0.34 -4.61
C ASP A 158 20.49 1.69 -4.70
N LEU A 159 20.29 2.36 -3.57
CA LEU A 159 19.66 3.69 -3.54
C LEU A 159 20.50 4.75 -4.27
N THR A 160 21.82 4.72 -4.11
CA THR A 160 22.71 5.68 -4.78
C THR A 160 22.69 5.50 -6.29
N LEU A 161 22.79 4.27 -6.79
CA LEU A 161 22.69 3.96 -8.22
C LEU A 161 21.30 4.34 -8.78
N LEU A 162 20.24 4.06 -8.02
CA LEU A 162 18.87 4.43 -8.40
C LEU A 162 18.72 5.96 -8.52
N LEU A 163 19.15 6.72 -7.51
CA LEU A 163 19.05 8.19 -7.53
C LEU A 163 19.94 8.80 -8.63
N ALA A 164 21.14 8.27 -8.85
CA ALA A 164 22.03 8.74 -9.90
C ALA A 164 21.44 8.51 -11.30
N THR A 165 20.92 7.31 -11.57
CA THR A 165 20.26 7.01 -12.85
C THR A 165 18.98 7.81 -13.04
N LEU A 166 18.19 8.00 -11.98
CA LEU A 166 16.98 8.83 -12.00
C LEU A 166 17.30 10.30 -12.28
N ALA A 167 18.38 10.83 -11.73
CA ALA A 167 18.84 12.20 -12.00
C ALA A 167 19.26 12.37 -13.47
N ILE A 168 19.97 11.40 -14.05
CA ILE A 168 20.32 11.40 -15.48
C ILE A 168 19.06 11.36 -16.34
N MET A 169 18.12 10.48 -16.05
CA MET A 169 16.87 10.35 -16.80
C MET A 169 16.01 11.62 -16.68
N THR A 170 15.90 12.18 -15.48
CA THR A 170 15.19 13.45 -15.24
C THR A 170 15.85 14.58 -16.00
N GLY A 171 17.18 14.66 -16.00
CA GLY A 171 17.95 15.61 -16.80
C GLY A 171 17.67 15.47 -18.29
N ALA A 172 17.66 14.25 -18.82
CA ALA A 172 17.34 13.99 -20.22
C ALA A 172 15.90 14.42 -20.58
N LEU A 173 14.92 14.16 -19.72
CA LEU A 173 13.53 14.61 -19.92
C LEU A 173 13.42 16.14 -19.92
N VAL A 174 14.11 16.82 -19.00
CA VAL A 174 14.12 18.28 -18.92
C VAL A 174 14.79 18.90 -20.15
N ILE A 175 15.95 18.38 -20.58
CA ILE A 175 16.69 18.87 -21.75
C ILE A 175 15.88 18.68 -23.05
N THR A 176 15.18 17.55 -23.17
CA THR A 176 14.31 17.30 -24.34
C THR A 176 13.01 18.12 -24.32
N GLY A 177 12.72 18.85 -23.23
CA GLY A 177 11.55 19.72 -23.11
C GLY A 177 10.23 18.97 -22.90
N VAL A 178 10.27 17.66 -22.57
CA VAL A 178 9.07 16.86 -22.31
C VAL A 178 8.18 17.50 -21.22
N PRO A 179 8.71 17.95 -20.07
CA PRO A 179 7.88 18.60 -19.04
C PRO A 179 7.21 19.87 -19.54
N THR A 180 7.90 20.69 -20.33
CA THR A 180 7.34 21.92 -20.89
C THR A 180 6.19 21.62 -21.83
N LYS A 181 6.35 20.67 -22.74
CA LYS A 181 5.31 20.29 -23.71
C LYS A 181 4.14 19.60 -23.03
N LEU A 182 4.39 18.65 -22.13
CA LEU A 182 3.34 17.98 -21.38
C LEU A 182 2.58 18.98 -20.49
N GLY A 183 3.29 19.89 -19.82
CA GLY A 183 2.69 20.92 -19.00
C GLY A 183 1.78 21.84 -19.79
N ALA A 184 2.17 22.24 -21.00
CA ALA A 184 1.30 23.03 -21.89
C ALA A 184 0.01 22.26 -22.25
N ILE A 185 0.12 20.99 -22.65
CA ILE A 185 -1.05 20.16 -22.97
C ILE A 185 -1.96 19.98 -21.74
N LEU A 186 -1.38 19.78 -20.56
CA LEU A 186 -2.14 19.66 -19.31
C LEU A 186 -2.92 20.95 -19.00
N ILE A 187 -2.29 22.12 -19.17
CA ILE A 187 -2.92 23.42 -18.96
C ILE A 187 -4.03 23.66 -19.99
N ASP A 188 -3.79 23.35 -21.27
CA ASP A 188 -4.79 23.48 -22.33
C ASP A 188 -6.01 22.59 -22.05
N LEU A 189 -5.77 21.33 -21.63
CA LEU A 189 -6.84 20.42 -21.22
C LEU A 189 -7.57 20.91 -19.96
N ALA A 190 -6.87 21.48 -18.98
CA ALA A 190 -7.48 22.05 -17.79
C ALA A 190 -8.43 23.21 -18.12
N GLY A 191 -8.07 24.03 -19.12
CA GLY A 191 -8.93 25.09 -19.64
C GLY A 191 -10.24 24.58 -20.25
N ILE A 192 -10.28 23.31 -20.70
CA ILE A 192 -11.48 22.65 -21.20
C ILE A 192 -12.22 21.93 -20.07
N ASN A 193 -11.51 21.02 -19.37
CA ASN A 193 -12.06 20.18 -18.32
C ASN A 193 -10.94 19.62 -17.42
N LEU A 194 -11.02 19.89 -16.12
CA LEU A 194 -10.08 19.39 -15.12
C LEU A 194 -9.94 17.86 -15.13
N ALA A 195 -11.02 17.12 -15.37
CA ALA A 195 -11.00 15.66 -15.45
C ALA A 195 -10.15 15.16 -16.64
N ALA A 196 -10.18 15.86 -17.77
CA ALA A 196 -9.35 15.50 -18.93
C ALA A 196 -7.85 15.67 -18.63
N MET A 197 -7.49 16.74 -17.91
CA MET A 197 -6.13 16.93 -17.39
C MET A 197 -5.72 15.79 -16.46
N VAL A 198 -6.57 15.41 -15.49
CA VAL A 198 -6.29 14.32 -14.54
C VAL A 198 -6.13 12.99 -15.27
N VAL A 199 -6.95 12.69 -16.27
CA VAL A 199 -6.83 11.47 -17.08
C VAL A 199 -5.51 11.46 -17.86
N LEU A 200 -5.11 12.58 -18.48
CA LEU A 200 -3.82 12.65 -19.16
C LEU A 200 -2.65 12.48 -18.19
N ALA A 201 -2.71 13.15 -17.04
CA ALA A 201 -1.72 13.01 -15.97
C ALA A 201 -1.61 11.55 -15.48
N PHE A 202 -2.75 10.88 -15.30
CA PHE A 202 -2.81 9.47 -14.96
C PHE A 202 -2.17 8.60 -16.04
N VAL A 203 -2.54 8.76 -17.31
CA VAL A 203 -1.96 7.97 -18.41
C VAL A 203 -0.45 8.14 -18.49
N PHE A 204 0.05 9.38 -18.40
CA PHE A 204 1.48 9.64 -18.47
C PHE A 204 2.23 9.06 -17.25
N GLY A 205 1.74 9.31 -16.03
CA GLY A 205 2.39 8.77 -14.84
C GLY A 205 2.26 7.25 -14.72
N ALA A 206 1.18 6.66 -15.23
CA ALA A 206 1.01 5.21 -15.37
C ALA A 206 2.07 4.61 -16.29
N LEU A 207 2.27 5.20 -17.48
CA LEU A 207 3.29 4.75 -18.43
C LEU A 207 4.69 4.80 -17.81
N LEU A 208 5.03 5.89 -17.10
CA LEU A 208 6.30 5.99 -16.38
C LEU A 208 6.40 4.98 -15.23
N GLY A 209 5.29 4.71 -14.53
CA GLY A 209 5.23 3.79 -13.41
C GLY A 209 5.46 2.32 -13.78
N THR A 210 5.05 1.91 -14.98
CA THR A 210 5.11 0.49 -15.41
C THR A 210 6.51 -0.14 -15.44
N GLY A 211 7.59 0.62 -15.24
CA GLY A 211 8.96 0.09 -15.20
C GLY A 211 9.80 0.61 -14.04
N LEU A 212 9.21 1.32 -13.09
CA LEU A 212 9.93 2.02 -12.03
C LEU A 212 9.36 1.68 -10.64
N PRO A 213 10.18 1.65 -9.58
CA PRO A 213 9.69 1.59 -8.21
C PRO A 213 8.85 2.84 -7.86
N PRO A 214 7.98 2.79 -6.83
CA PRO A 214 7.06 3.88 -6.49
C PRO A 214 7.72 5.23 -6.22
N ALA A 215 8.87 5.23 -5.55
CA ALA A 215 9.57 6.47 -5.20
C ALA A 215 10.11 7.21 -6.46
N PRO A 216 10.85 6.55 -7.37
CA PRO A 216 11.18 7.11 -8.67
C PRO A 216 9.98 7.59 -9.49
N THR A 217 8.90 6.81 -9.54
CA THR A 217 7.66 7.21 -10.25
C THR A 217 7.08 8.49 -9.65
N TYR A 218 6.98 8.56 -8.32
CA TYR A 218 6.51 9.73 -7.61
C TYR A 218 7.38 10.97 -7.91
N ILE A 219 8.71 10.85 -7.88
CA ILE A 219 9.63 11.96 -8.20
C ILE A 219 9.37 12.50 -9.61
N LEU A 220 9.23 11.63 -10.61
CA LEU A 220 8.98 12.06 -11.99
C LEU A 220 7.63 12.76 -12.12
N VAL A 221 6.58 12.20 -11.52
CA VAL A 221 5.25 12.83 -11.55
C VAL A 221 5.30 14.19 -10.81
N ALA A 222 5.99 14.29 -9.68
CA ALA A 222 6.16 15.53 -8.92
C ALA A 222 6.96 16.60 -9.68
N ILE A 223 7.93 16.22 -10.52
CA ILE A 223 8.73 17.16 -11.31
C ILE A 223 8.01 17.58 -12.59
N VAL A 224 7.33 16.64 -13.25
CA VAL A 224 6.78 16.84 -14.59
C VAL A 224 5.31 17.24 -14.57
N ILE A 225 4.48 16.54 -13.80
CA ILE A 225 3.02 16.70 -13.78
C ILE A 225 2.57 17.69 -12.71
N ALA A 226 3.20 17.68 -11.52
CA ALA A 226 2.68 18.49 -10.42
C ALA A 226 2.71 20.01 -10.68
N PRO A 227 3.80 20.60 -11.22
CA PRO A 227 3.86 22.04 -11.45
C PRO A 227 2.75 22.59 -12.36
N PRO A 228 2.44 22.02 -13.54
CA PRO A 228 1.34 22.52 -14.38
C PRO A 228 -0.03 22.37 -13.69
N MET A 229 -0.28 21.28 -12.96
CA MET A 229 -1.52 21.11 -12.21
C MET A 229 -1.70 22.15 -11.10
N ILE A 230 -0.62 22.48 -10.39
CA ILE A 230 -0.64 23.53 -9.35
C ILE A 230 -0.82 24.91 -9.98
N ARG A 231 -0.22 25.18 -11.15
CA ARG A 231 -0.38 26.46 -11.88
C ARG A 231 -1.81 26.74 -12.30
N VAL A 232 -2.60 25.72 -12.62
CA VAL A 232 -4.03 25.87 -12.94
C VAL A 232 -4.92 25.94 -11.70
N GLY A 233 -4.33 25.95 -10.50
CA GLY A 233 -5.03 26.17 -9.23
C GLY A 233 -5.39 24.91 -8.46
N VAL A 234 -4.94 23.71 -8.87
CA VAL A 234 -5.15 22.51 -8.06
C VAL A 234 -4.30 22.58 -6.80
N ASN A 235 -4.89 22.24 -5.66
CA ASN A 235 -4.19 22.24 -4.38
C ASN A 235 -2.97 21.30 -4.41
N PRO A 236 -1.78 21.73 -3.95
CA PRO A 236 -0.57 20.90 -3.93
C PRO A 236 -0.75 19.55 -3.22
N TRP A 237 -1.48 19.50 -2.09
CA TRP A 237 -1.73 18.24 -1.38
C TRP A 237 -2.46 17.23 -2.25
N VAL A 238 -3.47 17.67 -2.99
CA VAL A 238 -4.23 16.80 -3.91
C VAL A 238 -3.31 16.23 -4.99
N VAL A 239 -2.50 17.08 -5.60
CA VAL A 239 -1.58 16.70 -6.68
C VAL A 239 -0.51 15.72 -6.19
N HIS A 240 0.08 15.98 -5.03
CA HIS A 240 1.12 15.13 -4.46
C HIS A 240 0.58 13.79 -3.95
N PHE A 241 -0.60 13.76 -3.30
CA PHE A 241 -1.25 12.49 -2.94
C PHE A 241 -1.70 11.69 -4.17
N PHE A 242 -2.18 12.36 -5.21
CA PHE A 242 -2.42 11.72 -6.50
C PHE A 242 -1.15 11.07 -7.06
N ALA A 243 -0.04 11.82 -7.11
CA ALA A 243 1.25 11.31 -7.58
C ALA A 243 1.74 10.13 -6.73
N PHE A 244 1.52 10.18 -5.42
CA PHE A 244 1.88 9.11 -4.49
C PHE A 244 1.06 7.84 -4.73
N PHE A 245 -0.27 7.94 -4.83
CA PHE A 245 -1.11 6.80 -5.17
C PHE A 245 -0.81 6.24 -6.56
N LEU A 246 -0.48 7.10 -7.52
CA LEU A 246 -0.07 6.69 -8.86
C LEU A 246 1.27 5.95 -8.85
N GLY A 247 2.22 6.38 -8.02
CA GLY A 247 3.50 5.69 -7.81
C GLY A 247 3.31 4.30 -7.20
N VAL A 248 2.51 4.20 -6.14
CA VAL A 248 2.17 2.92 -5.49
C VAL A 248 1.41 2.00 -6.45
N TRP A 249 0.51 2.56 -7.25
CA TRP A 249 -0.22 1.83 -8.27
C TRP A 249 0.70 1.33 -9.40
N GLY A 250 1.67 2.13 -9.83
CA GLY A 250 2.64 1.78 -10.86
C GLY A 250 3.38 0.48 -10.58
N GLU A 251 3.73 0.21 -9.31
CA GLU A 251 4.37 -1.05 -8.89
C GLU A 251 3.47 -2.30 -9.05
N LEU A 252 2.16 -2.12 -9.17
CA LEU A 252 1.18 -3.20 -9.31
C LEU A 252 0.53 -3.22 -10.70
N THR A 253 1.26 -2.88 -11.77
CA THR A 253 0.67 -2.74 -13.12
C THR A 253 1.40 -3.50 -14.22
N PRO A 254 0.68 -4.21 -15.12
CA PRO A 254 1.32 -4.88 -16.26
C PRO A 254 2.17 -3.89 -17.09
N PRO A 255 3.37 -4.30 -17.56
CA PRO A 255 3.92 -5.66 -17.54
C PRO A 255 4.78 -6.01 -16.31
N THR A 256 4.99 -5.10 -15.35
CA THR A 256 5.93 -5.33 -14.23
C THR A 256 5.22 -5.29 -12.88
N SER A 257 5.70 -6.08 -11.92
CA SER A 257 5.34 -5.91 -10.51
C SER A 257 6.22 -6.80 -9.66
N LEU A 258 7.09 -6.19 -8.85
CA LEU A 258 7.98 -6.95 -7.98
C LEU A 258 7.17 -7.75 -6.95
N VAL A 259 6.21 -7.10 -6.31
CA VAL A 259 5.34 -7.73 -5.31
C VAL A 259 4.53 -8.89 -5.91
N ALA A 260 3.91 -8.71 -7.08
CA ALA A 260 3.17 -9.81 -7.71
C ALA A 260 4.09 -10.93 -8.19
N ALA A 261 5.32 -10.64 -8.63
CA ALA A 261 6.29 -11.65 -9.03
C ALA A 261 6.76 -12.52 -7.85
N VAL A 262 7.11 -11.87 -6.72
CA VAL A 262 7.55 -12.57 -5.51
C VAL A 262 6.43 -13.43 -4.94
N THR A 263 5.24 -12.86 -4.74
CA THR A 263 4.10 -13.60 -4.18
C THR A 263 3.60 -14.71 -5.10
N ALA A 264 3.62 -14.50 -6.43
CA ALA A 264 3.30 -15.56 -7.39
C ALA A 264 4.28 -16.72 -7.30
N LYS A 265 5.59 -16.43 -7.14
CA LYS A 265 6.63 -17.46 -6.95
C LYS A 265 6.42 -18.23 -5.64
N ILE A 266 6.14 -17.53 -4.54
CA ILE A 266 5.84 -18.15 -3.23
C ILE A 266 4.62 -19.08 -3.34
N ALA A 267 3.56 -18.64 -4.02
CA ALA A 267 2.32 -19.40 -4.14
C ALA A 267 2.30 -20.40 -5.31
N ASN A 268 3.40 -20.55 -6.06
CA ASN A 268 3.49 -21.34 -7.29
C ASN A 268 2.33 -21.05 -8.27
N ALA A 269 2.14 -19.77 -8.60
CA ALA A 269 1.06 -19.27 -9.44
C ALA A 269 1.59 -18.47 -10.65
N SER A 270 0.74 -18.30 -11.67
CA SER A 270 1.05 -17.43 -12.81
C SER A 270 1.09 -15.96 -12.39
N PHE A 271 2.19 -15.27 -12.73
CA PHE A 271 2.39 -13.83 -12.50
C PHE A 271 1.19 -12.99 -12.99
N TYR A 272 0.79 -13.15 -14.25
CA TYR A 272 -0.32 -12.35 -14.82
C TYR A 272 -1.66 -12.63 -14.13
N SER A 273 -1.89 -13.87 -13.70
CA SER A 273 -3.12 -14.22 -12.97
C SER A 273 -3.13 -13.60 -11.57
N THR A 274 -1.99 -13.60 -10.88
CA THR A 274 -1.80 -12.93 -9.59
C THR A 274 -2.00 -11.43 -9.73
N LEU A 275 -1.34 -10.82 -10.71
CA LEU A 275 -1.38 -9.37 -10.95
C LEU A 275 -2.79 -8.86 -11.27
N ASN A 276 -3.48 -9.50 -12.23
CA ASN A 276 -4.85 -9.13 -12.58
C ASN A 276 -5.81 -9.24 -11.40
N ARG A 277 -5.61 -10.24 -10.54
CA ARG A 277 -6.44 -10.41 -9.33
C ARG A 277 -6.08 -9.38 -8.27
N ALA A 278 -4.80 -9.04 -8.11
CA ALA A 278 -4.34 -8.02 -7.18
C ALA A 278 -4.88 -6.64 -7.56
N LEU A 279 -4.88 -6.29 -8.85
CA LEU A 279 -5.50 -5.06 -9.38
C LEU A 279 -6.99 -4.93 -9.00
N GLN A 280 -7.74 -6.05 -9.01
CA GLN A 280 -9.16 -6.05 -8.60
C GLN A 280 -9.34 -5.87 -7.09
N ILE A 281 -8.37 -6.32 -6.28
CA ILE A 281 -8.37 -6.16 -4.82
C ILE A 281 -7.97 -4.72 -4.46
N CYS A 282 -6.99 -4.16 -5.17
CA CYS A 282 -6.46 -2.80 -4.97
C CYS A 282 -7.23 -1.71 -5.71
N VAL A 283 -8.52 -1.93 -6.00
CA VAL A 283 -9.36 -0.92 -6.71
C VAL A 283 -9.43 0.41 -5.94
N SER A 284 -9.21 0.37 -4.62
CA SER A 284 -9.07 1.53 -3.76
C SER A 284 -8.01 2.53 -4.23
N LEU A 285 -6.92 2.09 -4.87
CA LEU A 285 -5.91 3.03 -5.40
C LEU A 285 -6.50 3.92 -6.49
N PHE A 286 -7.32 3.35 -7.38
CA PHE A 286 -8.00 4.13 -8.42
C PHE A 286 -9.04 5.08 -7.84
N THR A 287 -9.82 4.61 -6.87
CA THR A 287 -10.86 5.44 -6.26
C THR A 287 -10.24 6.55 -5.42
N LEU A 288 -9.13 6.31 -4.73
CA LEU A 288 -8.38 7.33 -4.00
C LEU A 288 -7.77 8.37 -4.95
N MET A 289 -7.20 7.95 -6.08
CA MET A 289 -6.68 8.86 -7.12
C MET A 289 -7.76 9.81 -7.64
N ALA A 290 -8.96 9.32 -7.94
CA ALA A 290 -10.08 10.18 -8.35
C ALA A 290 -10.65 10.98 -7.16
N GLY A 291 -10.75 10.34 -5.99
CA GLY A 291 -11.36 10.88 -4.78
C GLY A 291 -10.63 12.11 -4.24
N VAL A 292 -9.30 12.19 -4.35
CA VAL A 292 -8.56 13.39 -3.91
C VAL A 292 -8.86 14.63 -4.77
N PHE A 293 -9.29 14.47 -6.03
CA PHE A 293 -9.67 15.61 -6.86
C PHE A 293 -11.11 16.06 -6.62
N VAL A 294 -12.03 15.10 -6.47
CA VAL A 294 -13.47 15.39 -6.32
C VAL A 294 -13.81 15.77 -4.88
N HIS A 295 -13.18 15.10 -3.90
CA HIS A 295 -13.36 15.30 -2.47
C HIS A 295 -12.04 15.73 -1.81
N PRO A 296 -11.49 16.92 -2.15
CA PRO A 296 -10.13 17.31 -1.78
C PRO A 296 -9.91 17.47 -0.26
N LYS A 297 -10.99 17.70 0.51
CA LYS A 297 -10.96 17.66 1.98
C LYS A 297 -10.38 16.36 2.54
N LEU A 298 -10.41 15.27 1.76
CA LEU A 298 -9.78 13.99 2.13
C LEU A 298 -8.29 14.16 2.50
N VAL A 299 -7.57 15.08 1.84
CA VAL A 299 -6.13 15.24 2.01
C VAL A 299 -5.67 16.68 2.31
N ILE A 300 -6.52 17.70 2.22
CA ILE A 300 -6.12 19.09 2.52
C ILE A 300 -6.12 19.36 4.03
N GLU A 301 -7.22 19.03 4.71
CA GLU A 301 -7.50 19.44 6.10
C GLU A 301 -7.50 18.20 7.01
N PRO A 302 -6.41 17.89 7.74
CA PRO A 302 -6.37 16.70 8.59
C PRO A 302 -7.31 16.82 9.79
N GLY A 303 -7.81 15.69 10.30
CA GLY A 303 -8.62 15.63 11.52
C GLY A 303 -10.11 15.41 11.25
N LEU A 304 -10.99 16.07 12.03
CA LEU A 304 -12.43 15.86 11.96
C LEU A 304 -13.04 16.25 10.60
N ASP A 305 -12.44 17.24 9.94
CA ASP A 305 -12.92 17.75 8.65
C ASP A 305 -12.73 16.74 7.50
N GLN A 306 -11.83 15.75 7.65
CA GLN A 306 -11.64 14.68 6.67
C GLN A 306 -12.80 13.69 6.66
N PHE A 307 -13.50 13.49 7.78
CA PHE A 307 -14.40 12.33 7.94
C PHE A 307 -15.59 12.34 6.99
N GLY A 308 -16.09 13.52 6.62
CA GLY A 308 -17.17 13.64 5.64
C GLY A 308 -16.74 13.11 4.27
N ALA A 309 -15.63 13.64 3.73
CA ALA A 309 -15.03 13.17 2.49
C ALA A 309 -14.59 11.70 2.58
N ALA A 310 -14.03 11.29 3.72
CA ALA A 310 -13.61 9.92 3.99
C ALA A 310 -14.77 8.94 3.85
N LEU A 311 -15.93 9.27 4.43
CA LEU A 311 -17.11 8.41 4.37
C LEU A 311 -17.63 8.26 2.94
N LEU A 312 -17.68 9.34 2.17
CA LEU A 312 -18.11 9.30 0.76
C LEU A 312 -17.18 8.40 -0.06
N VAL A 313 -15.87 8.63 0.03
CA VAL A 313 -14.87 7.84 -0.71
C VAL A 313 -14.86 6.38 -0.24
N LEU A 314 -15.02 6.12 1.06
CA LEU A 314 -15.11 4.77 1.61
C LEU A 314 -16.35 4.03 1.07
N VAL A 315 -17.54 4.64 1.14
CA VAL A 315 -18.79 4.03 0.65
C VAL A 315 -18.70 3.77 -0.85
N ALA A 316 -18.18 4.72 -1.63
CA ALA A 316 -17.96 4.53 -3.06
C ALA A 316 -16.99 3.37 -3.34
N THR A 317 -15.87 3.31 -2.63
CA THR A 317 -14.84 2.29 -2.84
C THR A 317 -15.33 0.89 -2.46
N ILE A 318 -16.04 0.77 -1.34
CA ILE A 318 -16.69 -0.48 -0.93
C ILE A 318 -17.78 -0.86 -1.94
N GLY A 319 -18.61 0.09 -2.40
CA GLY A 319 -19.64 -0.15 -3.42
C GLY A 319 -19.07 -0.70 -4.72
N ILE A 320 -17.97 -0.12 -5.22
CA ILE A 320 -17.24 -0.62 -6.39
C ILE A 320 -16.69 -2.03 -6.13
N THR A 321 -16.13 -2.29 -4.94
CA THR A 321 -15.60 -3.61 -4.57
C THR A 321 -16.68 -4.68 -4.55
N PHE A 322 -17.86 -4.38 -3.98
CA PHE A 322 -19.03 -5.25 -4.03
C PHE A 322 -19.50 -5.47 -5.47
N SER A 323 -19.54 -4.42 -6.29
CA SER A 323 -19.88 -4.55 -7.71
C SER A 323 -18.90 -5.46 -8.46
N LEU A 324 -17.61 -5.45 -8.13
CA LEU A 324 -16.62 -6.29 -8.80
C LEU A 324 -16.63 -7.75 -8.30
N GLN A 325 -16.87 -7.97 -7.01
CA GLN A 325 -16.55 -9.26 -6.36
C GLN A 325 -17.76 -10.00 -5.78
N ALA A 326 -18.84 -9.30 -5.43
CA ALA A 326 -20.02 -9.94 -4.86
C ALA A 326 -20.93 -10.57 -5.93
N ALA A 327 -21.62 -11.64 -5.55
CA ALA A 327 -22.69 -12.25 -6.34
C ALA A 327 -24.03 -12.04 -5.63
N PHE A 328 -24.93 -11.29 -6.26
CA PHE A 328 -26.27 -10.93 -5.79
C PHE A 328 -27.32 -11.96 -6.22
N SER A 329 -27.09 -12.72 -7.30
CA SER A 329 -28.01 -13.76 -7.76
C SER A 329 -27.26 -14.89 -8.46
N ASP A 330 -27.76 -16.12 -8.35
CA ASP A 330 -27.24 -17.25 -9.14
C ASP A 330 -27.56 -17.09 -10.64
N ARG A 331 -28.59 -16.30 -10.96
CA ARG A 331 -28.98 -15.98 -12.33
C ARG A 331 -28.17 -14.79 -12.84
N ARG A 332 -27.24 -15.06 -13.76
CA ARG A 332 -26.31 -14.07 -14.33
C ARG A 332 -26.99 -12.82 -14.93
N TRP A 333 -28.17 -12.99 -15.53
CA TRP A 333 -28.93 -11.89 -16.14
C TRP A 333 -29.60 -10.95 -15.12
N ILE A 334 -29.70 -11.37 -13.84
CA ILE A 334 -30.15 -10.51 -12.73
C ILE A 334 -28.93 -9.96 -11.98
N ASP A 335 -27.89 -10.77 -11.80
CA ASP A 335 -26.66 -10.40 -11.10
C ASP A 335 -25.94 -9.22 -11.76
N ILE A 336 -25.75 -9.29 -13.09
CA ILE A 336 -25.00 -8.26 -13.83
C ILE A 336 -25.69 -6.89 -13.73
N PRO A 337 -27.00 -6.74 -14.02
CA PRO A 337 -27.65 -5.44 -13.88
C PRO A 337 -27.58 -4.86 -12.47
N VAL A 338 -27.78 -5.66 -11.42
CA VAL A 338 -27.70 -5.19 -10.03
C VAL A 338 -26.30 -4.67 -9.70
N ARG A 339 -25.26 -5.38 -10.16
CA ARG A 339 -23.87 -4.97 -9.97
C ARG A 339 -23.53 -3.71 -10.77
N LEU A 340 -24.05 -3.56 -11.99
CA LEU A 340 -23.88 -2.36 -12.80
C LEU A 340 -24.58 -1.15 -12.16
N VAL A 341 -25.80 -1.33 -11.63
CA VAL A 341 -26.52 -0.29 -10.88
C VAL A 341 -25.73 0.10 -9.63
N LEU A 342 -25.21 -0.86 -8.88
CA LEU A 342 -24.35 -0.59 -7.73
C LEU A 342 -23.08 0.18 -8.13
N ALA A 343 -22.41 -0.21 -9.22
CA ALA A 343 -21.26 0.52 -9.74
C ALA A 343 -21.63 1.94 -10.16
N ALA A 344 -22.77 2.14 -10.83
CA ALA A 344 -23.22 3.45 -11.26
C ALA A 344 -23.45 4.39 -10.07
N PHE A 345 -24.14 3.93 -9.02
CA PHE A 345 -24.31 4.72 -7.80
C PHE A 345 -22.99 4.95 -7.06
N ALA A 346 -22.12 3.95 -6.96
CA ALA A 346 -20.83 4.11 -6.31
C ALA A 346 -19.91 5.09 -7.06
N LEU A 347 -19.91 5.06 -8.39
CA LEU A 347 -19.22 6.05 -9.23
C LEU A 347 -19.86 7.43 -9.11
N LEU A 348 -21.18 7.51 -8.98
CA LEU A 348 -21.87 8.79 -8.73
C LEU A 348 -21.44 9.40 -7.38
N VAL A 349 -21.36 8.60 -6.31
CA VAL A 349 -20.83 9.06 -5.01
C VAL A 349 -19.39 9.57 -5.15
N LEU A 350 -18.55 8.84 -5.90
CA LEU A 350 -17.14 9.17 -6.06
C LEU A 350 -16.89 10.43 -6.91
N LEU A 351 -17.63 10.57 -8.01
CA LEU A 351 -17.34 11.54 -9.07
C LEU A 351 -18.23 12.79 -9.01
N CYS A 352 -19.27 12.81 -8.17
CA CYS A 352 -20.12 13.98 -8.00
C CYS A 352 -19.48 14.97 -7.00
N PRO A 353 -19.18 16.22 -7.41
CA PRO A 353 -18.61 17.23 -6.52
C PRO A 353 -19.61 17.74 -5.47
N GLU A 354 -20.91 17.65 -5.76
CA GLU A 354 -21.96 18.14 -4.87
C GLU A 354 -22.16 17.16 -3.70
N GLU A 355 -21.66 17.53 -2.50
CA GLU A 355 -21.67 16.66 -1.31
C GLU A 355 -23.08 16.13 -0.95
N ARG A 356 -24.13 16.92 -1.18
CA ARG A 356 -25.52 16.52 -0.90
C ARG A 356 -26.01 15.40 -1.81
N ILE A 357 -25.70 15.49 -3.10
CA ILE A 357 -26.09 14.47 -4.09
C ILE A 357 -25.25 13.21 -3.87
N ALA A 358 -23.95 13.36 -3.61
CA ALA A 358 -23.07 12.25 -3.27
C ALA A 358 -23.57 11.53 -1.99
N ALA A 359 -23.92 12.27 -0.94
CA ALA A 359 -24.47 11.70 0.30
C ALA A 359 -25.81 10.98 0.07
N ALA A 360 -26.71 11.55 -0.75
CA ALA A 360 -27.96 10.88 -1.10
C ALA A 360 -27.72 9.58 -1.90
N ALA A 361 -26.73 9.57 -2.80
CA ALA A 361 -26.33 8.40 -3.57
C ALA A 361 -25.66 7.30 -2.71
N CYS A 362 -25.20 7.60 -1.50
CA CYS A 362 -24.77 6.57 -0.55
C CYS A 362 -25.91 5.66 -0.12
N LEU A 363 -27.14 6.15 -0.02
CA LEU A 363 -28.29 5.37 0.43
C LEU A 363 -28.54 4.13 -0.44
N PRO A 364 -28.68 4.21 -1.79
CA PRO A 364 -28.86 3.02 -2.61
C PRO A 364 -27.66 2.07 -2.56
N VAL A 365 -26.43 2.58 -2.45
CA VAL A 365 -25.22 1.74 -2.27
C VAL A 365 -25.32 0.92 -0.99
N LEU A 366 -25.60 1.58 0.14
CA LEU A 366 -25.72 0.94 1.45
C LEU A 366 -26.92 -0.01 1.53
N LEU A 367 -28.04 0.33 0.90
CA LEU A 367 -29.23 -0.54 0.84
C LEU A 367 -28.95 -1.81 0.03
N LEU A 368 -28.26 -1.72 -1.11
CA LEU A 368 -27.91 -2.90 -1.91
C LEU A 368 -26.91 -3.81 -1.18
N ILE A 369 -25.91 -3.22 -0.53
CA ILE A 369 -24.96 -3.96 0.31
C ILE A 369 -25.68 -4.62 1.50
N GLY A 370 -26.55 -3.86 2.18
CA GLY A 370 -27.36 -4.35 3.30
C GLY A 370 -28.30 -5.49 2.89
N TYR A 371 -28.98 -5.36 1.75
CA TYR A 371 -29.80 -6.41 1.16
C TYR A 371 -28.98 -7.68 0.89
N TRP A 372 -27.78 -7.54 0.33
CA TRP A 372 -26.87 -8.65 0.09
C TRP A 372 -26.47 -9.36 1.40
N LEU A 373 -26.12 -8.59 2.44
CA LEU A 373 -25.77 -9.12 3.75
C LEU A 373 -26.94 -9.85 4.41
N LEU A 374 -28.16 -9.29 4.34
CA LEU A 374 -29.37 -9.88 4.91
C LEU A 374 -29.77 -11.17 4.21
N ARG A 375 -29.75 -11.19 2.87
CA ARG A 375 -30.07 -12.40 2.09
C ARG A 375 -29.15 -13.58 2.40
N ARG A 376 -27.91 -13.30 2.81
CA ARG A 376 -26.94 -14.32 3.21
C ARG A 376 -27.05 -14.77 4.68
N ARG A 377 -27.75 -14.01 5.53
CA ARG A 377 -28.09 -14.42 6.91
C ARG A 377 -29.24 -15.43 7.00
N GLY A 378 -29.79 -15.91 5.86
CA GLY A 378 -30.69 -17.08 5.85
C GLY A 378 -30.02 -18.29 6.51
N PRO A 379 -30.80 -19.19 7.16
CA PRO A 379 -30.35 -20.01 8.26
C PRO A 379 -29.03 -20.69 7.92
N SER A 380 -27.99 -20.29 8.66
CA SER A 380 -26.72 -20.98 8.72
C SER A 380 -27.04 -22.46 8.87
N VAL A 381 -26.70 -23.26 7.87
CA VAL A 381 -26.52 -24.70 8.07
C VAL A 381 -25.61 -24.78 9.29
N ALA A 382 -26.19 -25.17 10.43
CA ALA A 382 -25.44 -25.39 11.64
C ALA A 382 -24.25 -26.24 11.22
N ALA A 383 -23.04 -25.70 11.44
CA ALA A 383 -21.84 -26.49 11.21
C ALA A 383 -21.99 -27.71 12.12
N ASP A 384 -22.33 -28.85 11.53
CA ASP A 384 -22.38 -30.11 12.24
C ASP A 384 -21.00 -30.31 12.86
N PRO A 385 -20.86 -30.31 14.19
CA PRO A 385 -19.57 -30.43 14.85
C PRO A 385 -18.84 -31.72 14.43
N ALA A 386 -19.58 -32.73 13.95
CA ALA A 386 -19.02 -33.98 13.42
C ALA A 386 -18.32 -33.83 12.05
N SER A 387 -18.52 -32.72 11.34
CA SER A 387 -17.85 -32.43 10.06
C SER A 387 -16.56 -31.61 10.19
N MET A 388 -16.20 -31.23 11.43
CA MET A 388 -14.92 -30.60 11.77
C MET A 388 -13.86 -31.67 12.06
N GLU A 389 -13.58 -32.54 11.09
CA GLU A 389 -12.28 -33.23 11.13
C GLU A 389 -11.19 -32.14 10.97
N PRO A 390 -10.21 -32.07 11.88
CA PRO A 390 -9.05 -31.25 11.65
C PRO A 390 -8.38 -31.80 10.40
N VAL A 391 -8.44 -31.04 9.30
CA VAL A 391 -7.56 -31.27 8.16
C VAL A 391 -6.17 -31.02 8.70
N LEU A 392 -5.50 -32.08 9.18
CA LEU A 392 -4.06 -32.09 9.35
C LEU A 392 -3.53 -31.70 7.99
N ALA A 393 -2.97 -30.49 7.90
CA ALA A 393 -2.21 -30.10 6.73
C ALA A 393 -1.19 -31.23 6.51
N PRO A 394 -1.14 -31.86 5.31
CA PRO A 394 -0.07 -32.80 5.03
C PRO A 394 1.22 -32.03 5.32
N ALA A 395 2.05 -32.59 6.20
CA ALA A 395 3.30 -31.97 6.61
C ALA A 395 3.99 -31.50 5.33
N LEU A 396 4.03 -30.18 5.13
CA LEU A 396 4.85 -29.58 4.10
C LEU A 396 6.28 -29.89 4.54
N THR A 397 6.79 -31.03 4.12
CA THR A 397 8.21 -31.35 4.15
C THR A 397 8.86 -30.36 3.19
N ALA A 398 9.05 -29.13 3.65
CA ALA A 398 9.99 -28.22 3.05
C ALA A 398 11.34 -28.94 3.10
N PRO A 399 12.09 -29.03 1.99
CA PRO A 399 13.46 -29.50 2.07
C PRO A 399 14.18 -28.52 2.99
N VAL A 400 14.65 -29.04 4.13
CA VAL A 400 15.63 -28.37 4.96
C VAL A 400 16.82 -28.12 4.05
N ILE A 401 17.02 -26.87 3.63
CA ILE A 401 18.28 -26.46 3.01
C ILE A 401 19.30 -26.51 4.14
N ASP A 402 19.96 -27.66 4.23
CA ASP A 402 21.05 -27.91 5.17
C ASP A 402 22.23 -27.02 4.74
N THR A 403 22.37 -25.86 5.37
CA THR A 403 23.42 -24.87 5.10
C THR A 403 24.82 -25.31 5.57
N GLU A 404 25.02 -26.58 5.96
CA GLU A 404 26.29 -27.07 6.53
C GLU A 404 27.00 -28.22 5.77
N ARG A 405 26.73 -28.45 4.48
CA ARG A 405 27.59 -29.35 3.66
C ARG A 405 28.02 -28.75 2.32
N GLY A 406 28.75 -27.65 2.40
CA GLY A 406 29.72 -27.27 1.37
C GLY A 406 31.09 -27.91 1.65
N ARG A 407 31.28 -29.19 1.34
CA ARG A 407 32.62 -29.79 1.18
C ARG A 407 32.62 -30.84 0.06
N MET A 408 33.28 -30.44 -1.04
CA MET A 408 34.09 -31.26 -1.95
C MET A 408 33.55 -32.63 -2.39
N SER A 409 33.03 -32.70 -3.62
CA SER A 409 33.58 -33.52 -4.71
C SER A 409 32.96 -33.09 -6.03
#